data_AF-A0A350YWH9-F1
#
_entry.id   AF-A0A350YWH9-F1
#
_cell.length_a   1.000
_cell.length_b   1.000
_cell.length_c   1.000
_cell.angle_alpha   90.00
_cell.angle_beta   90.00
_cell.angle_gamma   90.00
#
_symmetry.space_group_name_H-M   'P 1'
#
loop_
_entity.id
_entity.type
_entity.pdbx_description
1 polymer ?
#
loop_
_entity_poly.entity_id
_entity_poly.type
_entity_poly.pdbx_seq_one_letter_code
_entity_poly.pdbx_strand_id
1 'polypeptide(L)'
;MRIRHLLQKEISFFFILFIINSVVFGLLIPFLGFYWDDLPYLWFRYIAGVGGVMKALAMDRPPLAVFYAIPMSVLGNHPFGWQIYAIFARFVFATSIYFFLMNLWPEEKTGNKLITLLILVYPGFSQQWISAIYSHAFIIFSLYFYGMSLFIKYLKAHSRAPFLLILSLVIPVFCLTATEYLLGLEMMRPFIIYKIINDNEKSLSWVSIIKKAFIKYLPFLIMLVLFILYRVFLVSSVLYKVQNLDDLFQNPLVTVGNLIKQQFINLNTATFGAYSQIVKPISSINPDSILFKVYLAFLIIMVLFSFIALKYWALNSENHTEDTSKKKWITEAILGSTLILIAAGLPFWAANLVPGLSFPYDRLLLPFMLPASVFMVSLLSILLQRKNIFFILFSLLFGFSAAFHVYMADLYRNGWDDFRQFFFQVSERIPSLEEDTILVTDELPLTFYSDNSLSTALNWLYADQYEVGKMPYLINYTKARLGSSLPSLEANTNINQKYRIVQFKGTTNQMIVFYHQPPGCVHLCDPDLDPYNPLLPTELKSAAVLSNLNQI
;
A
#
# COMPACT_ATOMS: atom_id res chain seq x y z
N MET A 1 2.54 23.23 -36.29
CA MET A 1 3.77 23.42 -35.48
C MET A 1 3.51 23.40 -33.97
N ARG A 2 2.50 24.14 -33.43
CA ARG A 2 2.16 24.21 -32.00
C ARG A 2 1.75 22.89 -31.31
N ILE A 3 0.95 22.04 -31.97
CA ILE A 3 0.50 20.74 -31.42
C ILE A 3 1.67 19.74 -31.29
N ARG A 4 2.57 19.68 -32.28
CA ARG A 4 3.79 18.86 -32.23
C ARG A 4 4.68 19.26 -31.05
N HIS A 5 4.80 20.55 -30.77
CA HIS A 5 5.61 21.06 -29.66
C HIS A 5 4.98 20.80 -28.28
N LEU A 6 3.64 20.89 -28.17
CA LEU A 6 2.91 20.53 -26.95
C LEU A 6 3.00 19.02 -26.65
N LEU A 7 2.82 18.17 -27.67
CA LEU A 7 3.00 16.72 -27.56
C LEU A 7 4.45 16.36 -27.17
N GLN A 8 5.45 17.03 -27.74
CA GLN A 8 6.85 16.85 -27.33
C GLN A 8 7.10 17.20 -25.86
N LYS A 9 6.48 18.27 -25.34
CA LYS A 9 6.61 18.68 -23.93
C LYS A 9 5.97 17.70 -22.95
N GLU A 10 4.85 17.07 -23.31
CA GLU A 10 4.19 16.07 -22.46
C GLU A 10 4.90 14.71 -22.52
N ILE A 11 5.35 14.28 -23.70
CA ILE A 11 6.19 13.08 -23.86
C ILE A 11 7.47 13.18 -23.03
N SER A 12 8.12 14.35 -23.04
CA SER A 12 9.30 14.61 -22.21
C SER A 12 9.04 14.43 -20.71
N PHE A 13 7.87 14.85 -20.21
CA PHE A 13 7.52 14.67 -18.80
C PHE A 13 7.33 13.20 -18.44
N PHE A 14 6.63 12.42 -19.27
CA PHE A 14 6.45 10.99 -19.01
C PHE A 14 7.77 10.22 -19.04
N PHE A 15 8.68 10.58 -19.94
CA PHE A 15 10.02 10.00 -19.99
C PHE A 15 10.81 10.31 -18.72
N ILE A 16 10.79 11.56 -18.25
CA ILE A 16 11.39 11.95 -16.97
C ILE A 16 10.78 11.15 -15.81
N LEU A 17 9.45 11.06 -15.76
CA LEU A 17 8.74 10.33 -14.72
C LEU A 17 9.14 8.84 -14.70
N PHE A 18 9.25 8.22 -15.87
CA PHE A 18 9.68 6.83 -16.02
C PHE A 18 11.12 6.62 -15.54
N ILE A 19 12.05 7.52 -15.91
CA ILE A 19 13.44 7.45 -15.45
C ILE A 19 13.51 7.57 -13.93
N ILE A 20 12.87 8.58 -13.35
CA ILE A 20 12.85 8.77 -11.89
C ILE A 20 12.29 7.52 -11.20
N ASN A 21 11.15 7.01 -11.66
CA ASN A 21 10.53 5.81 -11.10
C ASN A 21 11.49 4.60 -11.16
N SER A 22 12.15 4.40 -12.31
CA SER A 22 13.08 3.28 -12.51
C SER A 22 14.31 3.42 -11.62
N VAL A 23 14.86 4.63 -11.48
CA VAL A 23 16.06 4.90 -10.69
C VAL A 23 15.78 4.82 -9.19
N VAL A 24 14.65 5.37 -8.72
CA VAL A 24 14.27 5.37 -7.29
C VAL A 24 13.96 3.95 -6.79
N PHE A 25 13.19 3.18 -7.56
CA PHE A 25 12.70 1.88 -7.10
C PHE A 25 13.47 0.68 -7.66
N GLY A 26 14.30 0.88 -8.70
CA GLY A 26 14.97 -0.18 -9.45
C GLY A 26 16.42 -0.45 -9.07
N LEU A 27 17.07 0.45 -8.32
CA LEU A 27 18.51 0.38 -8.06
C LEU A 27 18.96 -0.96 -7.44
N LEU A 28 18.15 -1.51 -6.52
CA LEU A 28 18.50 -2.72 -5.77
C LEU A 28 17.78 -3.99 -6.24
N ILE A 29 17.00 -3.95 -7.33
CA ILE A 29 16.19 -5.09 -7.80
C ILE A 29 16.93 -6.45 -7.80
N PRO A 30 18.17 -6.56 -8.29
CA PRO A 30 18.87 -7.85 -8.33
C PRO A 30 19.08 -8.50 -6.95
N PHE A 31 18.96 -7.74 -5.87
CA PHE A 31 19.18 -8.18 -4.49
C PHE A 31 17.88 -8.31 -3.68
N LEU A 32 16.73 -8.14 -4.31
CA LEU A 32 15.42 -8.19 -3.66
C LEU A 32 14.72 -9.53 -3.92
N GLY A 33 13.85 -9.91 -2.99
CA GLY A 33 13.09 -11.15 -3.04
C GLY A 33 11.58 -10.95 -3.03
N PHE A 34 10.91 -11.91 -2.40
CA PHE A 34 9.47 -11.87 -2.10
C PHE A 34 9.26 -11.63 -0.61
N TYR A 35 8.22 -10.87 -0.29
CA TYR A 35 7.98 -10.42 1.06
C TYR A 35 6.53 -10.64 1.44
N TRP A 36 6.30 -10.92 2.72
CA TRP A 36 4.96 -10.95 3.30
C TRP A 36 3.93 -11.74 2.47
N ASP A 37 2.83 -11.10 2.10
CA ASP A 37 1.73 -11.68 1.33
C ASP A 37 2.10 -12.00 -0.14
N ASP A 38 3.29 -11.67 -0.64
CA ASP A 38 3.76 -12.18 -1.94
C ASP A 38 3.88 -13.71 -1.90
N LEU A 39 4.46 -14.25 -0.82
CA LEU A 39 4.76 -15.69 -0.69
C LEU A 39 3.52 -16.58 -0.79
N PRO A 40 2.40 -16.30 -0.08
CA PRO A 40 1.22 -17.14 -0.16
C PRO A 40 0.59 -17.20 -1.55
N TYR A 41 0.50 -16.08 -2.27
CA TYR A 41 -0.11 -16.12 -3.61
C TYR A 41 0.79 -16.81 -4.64
N LEU A 42 2.10 -16.69 -4.50
CA LEU A 42 3.04 -17.45 -5.34
C LEU A 42 3.01 -18.95 -5.01
N TRP A 43 2.84 -19.30 -3.74
CA TRP A 43 2.66 -20.69 -3.33
C TRP A 43 1.33 -21.27 -3.83
N PHE A 44 0.21 -20.53 -3.74
CA PHE A 44 -1.07 -20.96 -4.34
C PHE A 44 -0.96 -21.17 -5.85
N ARG A 45 -0.20 -20.31 -6.54
CA ARG A 45 0.11 -20.46 -7.95
C ARG A 45 0.91 -21.75 -8.21
N TYR A 46 1.88 -22.04 -7.36
CA TYR A 46 2.71 -23.23 -7.47
C TYR A 46 1.90 -24.52 -7.31
N ILE A 47 1.04 -24.59 -6.28
CA ILE A 47 0.29 -25.83 -5.96
C ILE A 47 -0.99 -26.03 -6.78
N ALA A 48 -1.62 -24.94 -7.26
CA ALA A 48 -2.95 -25.01 -7.90
C ALA A 48 -3.07 -24.14 -9.15
N GLY A 49 -1.94 -23.67 -9.70
CA GLY A 49 -1.90 -22.79 -10.86
C GLY A 49 -2.55 -21.42 -10.61
N VAL A 50 -2.73 -20.66 -11.69
CA VAL A 50 -3.38 -19.33 -11.63
C VAL A 50 -4.82 -19.42 -11.10
N GLY A 51 -5.52 -20.52 -11.41
CA GLY A 51 -6.86 -20.79 -10.88
C GLY A 51 -6.89 -20.89 -9.35
N GLY A 52 -5.86 -21.45 -8.73
CA GLY A 52 -5.69 -21.49 -7.28
C GLY A 52 -5.60 -20.10 -6.66
N VAL A 53 -4.77 -19.22 -7.23
CA VAL A 53 -4.65 -17.82 -6.80
C VAL A 53 -5.98 -17.10 -6.92
N MET A 54 -6.65 -17.25 -8.06
CA MET A 54 -7.94 -16.62 -8.31
C MET A 54 -9.00 -17.10 -7.32
N LYS A 55 -9.05 -18.41 -7.03
CA LYS A 55 -9.95 -18.99 -6.02
C LYS A 55 -9.64 -18.46 -4.62
N ALA A 56 -8.36 -18.33 -4.27
CA ALA A 56 -7.92 -17.78 -2.99
C ALA A 56 -8.36 -16.33 -2.78
N LEU A 57 -8.26 -15.50 -3.82
CA LEU A 57 -8.68 -14.09 -3.79
C LEU A 57 -10.21 -13.95 -3.85
N ALA A 58 -10.88 -14.78 -4.66
CA ALA A 58 -12.31 -14.68 -4.89
C ALA A 58 -13.18 -15.04 -3.67
N MET A 59 -12.63 -15.70 -2.66
CA MET A 59 -13.36 -15.94 -1.41
C MET A 59 -13.81 -14.64 -0.73
N ASP A 60 -13.00 -13.58 -0.78
CA ASP A 60 -13.35 -12.30 -0.13
C ASP A 60 -13.48 -11.15 -1.14
N ARG A 61 -12.79 -11.24 -2.29
CA ARG A 61 -12.67 -10.16 -3.28
C ARG A 61 -12.63 -10.72 -4.72
N PRO A 62 -13.76 -11.22 -5.28
CA PRO A 62 -13.80 -11.79 -6.63
C PRO A 62 -13.21 -10.89 -7.73
N PRO A 63 -13.49 -9.58 -7.77
CA PRO A 63 -12.90 -8.69 -8.79
C PRO A 63 -11.38 -8.55 -8.68
N LEU A 64 -10.81 -8.69 -7.47
CA LEU A 64 -9.37 -8.66 -7.27
C LEU A 64 -8.67 -9.80 -8.00
N ALA A 65 -9.29 -10.98 -8.08
CA ALA A 65 -8.74 -12.15 -8.76
C ALA A 65 -8.46 -11.88 -10.25
N VAL A 66 -9.29 -11.06 -10.92
CA VAL A 66 -9.10 -10.70 -12.33
C VAL A 66 -7.79 -9.94 -12.56
N PHE A 67 -7.44 -9.04 -11.63
CA PHE A 67 -6.18 -8.30 -11.72
C PHE A 67 -4.96 -9.22 -11.62
N TYR A 68 -5.07 -10.33 -10.89
CA TYR A 68 -3.99 -11.31 -10.70
C TYR A 68 -3.84 -12.30 -11.86
N ALA A 69 -4.87 -12.50 -12.67
CA ALA A 69 -4.89 -13.55 -13.70
C ALA A 69 -3.72 -13.43 -14.70
N ILE A 70 -3.51 -12.24 -15.28
CA ILE A 70 -2.48 -12.03 -16.30
C ILE A 70 -1.07 -12.04 -15.69
N PRO A 71 -0.75 -11.25 -14.64
CA PRO A 71 0.59 -11.21 -14.09
C PRO A 71 1.04 -12.58 -13.55
N MET A 72 0.14 -13.31 -12.89
CA MET A 72 0.42 -14.68 -12.43
C MET A 72 0.59 -15.67 -13.58
N SER A 73 0.01 -15.43 -14.76
CA SER A 73 0.23 -16.31 -15.92
C SER A 73 1.61 -16.12 -16.54
N VAL A 74 2.15 -14.89 -16.49
CA VAL A 74 3.32 -14.50 -17.31
C VAL A 74 4.62 -14.38 -16.51
N LEU A 75 4.58 -13.85 -15.28
CA LEU A 75 5.81 -13.40 -14.57
C LEU A 75 6.59 -14.53 -13.90
N GLY A 76 6.03 -15.73 -13.78
CA GLY A 76 6.72 -16.87 -13.17
C GLY A 76 6.93 -16.75 -11.66
N ASN A 77 7.88 -17.54 -11.13
CA ASN A 77 8.22 -17.61 -9.69
C ASN A 77 9.52 -16.86 -9.36
N HIS A 78 10.06 -16.04 -10.27
CA HIS A 78 11.32 -15.34 -10.04
C HIS A 78 11.08 -13.89 -9.60
N PRO A 79 11.70 -13.40 -8.50
CA PRO A 79 11.46 -12.06 -7.97
C PRO A 79 11.70 -10.93 -8.98
N PHE A 80 12.75 -11.04 -9.80
CA PHE A 80 13.15 -10.01 -10.76
C PHE A 80 12.01 -9.52 -11.67
N GLY A 81 11.21 -10.43 -12.24
CA GLY A 81 10.09 -10.07 -13.12
C GLY A 81 8.99 -9.33 -12.37
N TRP A 82 8.71 -9.75 -11.14
CA TRP A 82 7.72 -9.10 -10.28
C TRP A 82 8.15 -7.71 -9.82
N GLN A 83 9.44 -7.52 -9.50
CA GLN A 83 9.96 -6.20 -9.14
C GLN A 83 9.92 -5.22 -10.33
N ILE A 84 10.22 -5.68 -11.55
CA ILE A 84 10.04 -4.87 -12.77
C ILE A 84 8.56 -4.52 -12.98
N TYR A 85 7.67 -5.49 -12.80
CA TYR A 85 6.22 -5.25 -12.90
C TYR A 85 5.73 -4.24 -11.86
N ALA A 86 6.26 -4.26 -10.64
CA ALA A 86 5.93 -3.28 -9.60
C ALA A 86 6.36 -1.85 -9.99
N ILE A 87 7.54 -1.70 -10.60
CA ILE A 87 7.98 -0.40 -11.15
C ILE A 87 7.04 0.06 -12.27
N PHE A 88 6.71 -0.83 -13.20
CA PHE A 88 5.78 -0.52 -14.28
C PHE A 88 4.41 -0.11 -13.74
N ALA A 89 3.85 -0.86 -12.79
CA ALA A 89 2.55 -0.56 -12.19
C ALA A 89 2.56 0.80 -11.47
N ARG A 90 3.63 1.13 -10.73
CA ARG A 90 3.77 2.44 -10.07
C ARG A 90 3.88 3.59 -11.08
N PHE A 91 4.56 3.38 -12.21
CA PHE A 91 4.61 4.34 -13.31
C PHE A 91 3.21 4.58 -13.88
N VAL A 92 2.47 3.51 -14.21
CA VAL A 92 1.09 3.59 -14.72
C VAL A 92 0.19 4.34 -13.73
N PHE A 93 0.35 4.09 -12.43
CA PHE A 93 -0.35 4.81 -11.37
C PHE A 93 -0.05 6.31 -11.36
N ALA A 94 1.21 6.71 -11.31
CA ALA A 94 1.59 8.11 -11.33
C ALA A 94 1.09 8.82 -12.60
N THR A 95 1.18 8.16 -13.76
CA THR A 95 0.68 8.67 -15.04
C THR A 95 -0.84 8.83 -15.06
N SER A 96 -1.59 7.87 -14.51
CA SER A 96 -3.05 7.95 -14.42
C SER A 96 -3.50 9.15 -13.58
N ILE A 97 -2.77 9.44 -12.50
CA ILE A 97 -3.03 10.59 -11.64
C ILE A 97 -2.69 11.89 -12.38
N TYR A 98 -1.58 11.94 -13.11
CA TYR A 98 -1.26 13.11 -13.92
C TYR A 98 -2.38 13.42 -14.92
N PHE A 99 -2.91 12.40 -15.60
CA PHE A 99 -4.06 12.58 -16.49
C PHE A 99 -5.31 13.05 -15.75
N PHE A 100 -5.60 12.50 -14.57
CA PHE A 100 -6.70 12.96 -13.73
C PHE A 100 -6.55 14.45 -13.37
N LEU A 101 -5.37 14.86 -12.89
CA LEU A 101 -5.06 16.25 -12.52
C LEU A 101 -5.15 17.18 -13.72
N MET A 102 -4.66 16.77 -14.89
CA MET A 102 -4.77 17.55 -16.13
C MET A 102 -6.21 17.73 -16.60
N ASN A 103 -7.11 16.76 -16.34
CA ASN A 103 -8.53 16.94 -16.61
C ASN A 103 -9.19 17.87 -15.57
N LEU A 104 -8.76 17.83 -14.31
CA LEU A 104 -9.35 18.62 -13.22
C LEU A 104 -8.90 20.10 -13.27
N TRP A 105 -7.59 20.34 -13.42
CA TRP A 105 -6.94 21.64 -13.47
C TRP A 105 -6.06 21.78 -14.73
N PRO A 106 -6.67 21.91 -15.93
CA PRO A 106 -5.93 21.96 -17.20
C PRO A 106 -5.01 23.18 -17.32
N GLU A 107 -5.33 24.26 -16.61
CA GLU A 107 -4.59 25.53 -16.63
C GLU A 107 -3.29 25.46 -15.80
N GLU A 108 -3.22 24.59 -14.79
CA GLU A 108 -2.12 24.53 -13.83
C GLU A 108 -1.18 23.34 -14.09
N LYS A 109 -0.60 23.31 -15.30
CA LYS A 109 0.27 22.21 -15.75
C LYS A 109 1.47 21.98 -14.84
N THR A 110 2.10 23.06 -14.35
CA THR A 110 3.26 22.96 -13.46
C THR A 110 2.85 22.38 -12.11
N GLY A 111 1.75 22.86 -11.51
CA GLY A 111 1.21 22.30 -10.27
C GLY A 111 0.94 20.79 -10.40
N ASN A 112 0.29 20.38 -11.48
CA ASN A 112 -0.02 18.96 -11.75
C ASN A 112 1.25 18.09 -11.87
N LYS A 113 2.31 18.60 -12.51
CA LYS A 113 3.61 17.90 -12.60
C LYS A 113 4.25 17.74 -11.22
N LEU A 114 4.25 18.79 -10.40
CA LEU A 114 4.84 18.77 -9.05
C LEU A 114 4.10 17.81 -8.12
N ILE A 115 2.76 17.82 -8.17
CA ILE A 115 1.94 16.87 -7.42
C ILE A 115 2.27 15.44 -7.85
N THR A 116 2.36 15.18 -9.16
CA THR A 116 2.68 13.84 -9.70
C THR A 116 4.06 13.37 -9.25
N LEU A 117 5.06 14.26 -9.23
CA LEU A 117 6.40 13.94 -8.73
C LEU A 117 6.37 13.58 -7.24
N LEU A 118 5.66 14.33 -6.39
CA LEU A 118 5.55 14.00 -4.96
C LEU A 118 4.78 12.71 -4.70
N ILE A 119 3.75 12.40 -5.49
CA ILE A 119 3.01 11.13 -5.38
C ILE A 119 3.91 9.96 -5.71
N LEU A 120 4.71 10.09 -6.78
CA LEU A 120 5.63 9.05 -7.20
C LEU A 120 6.56 8.63 -6.07
N VAL A 121 7.07 9.59 -5.30
CA VAL A 121 8.01 9.35 -4.19
C VAL A 121 7.36 9.54 -2.82
N TYR A 122 6.03 9.43 -2.70
CA TYR A 122 5.33 9.69 -1.45
C TYR A 122 5.89 8.80 -0.32
N PRO A 123 6.45 9.40 0.75
CA PRO A 123 7.21 8.66 1.76
C PRO A 123 6.32 7.89 2.75
N GLY A 124 5.04 8.24 2.87
CA GLY A 124 4.10 7.55 3.76
C GLY A 124 3.75 6.13 3.31
N PHE A 125 4.18 5.69 2.13
CA PHE A 125 4.02 4.31 1.66
C PHE A 125 5.38 3.71 1.32
N SER A 126 5.83 2.73 2.09
CA SER A 126 7.17 2.14 2.00
C SER A 126 7.19 0.70 1.47
N GLN A 127 6.03 0.14 1.12
CA GLN A 127 5.90 -1.28 0.78
C GLN A 127 6.01 -1.58 -0.73
N GLN A 128 6.69 -0.74 -1.51
CA GLN A 128 6.81 -0.89 -2.97
C GLN A 128 7.32 -2.30 -3.38
N TRP A 129 8.26 -2.86 -2.63
CA TRP A 129 8.94 -4.11 -2.97
C TRP A 129 8.18 -5.38 -2.59
N ILE A 130 7.03 -5.25 -1.90
CA ILE A 130 6.02 -6.32 -1.80
C ILE A 130 5.28 -6.36 -3.13
N SER A 131 6.01 -6.89 -4.10
CA SER A 131 5.88 -6.61 -5.52
C SER A 131 4.65 -7.26 -6.13
N ALA A 132 4.26 -8.45 -5.68
CA ALA A 132 3.04 -9.09 -6.16
C ALA A 132 1.82 -8.37 -5.59
N ILE A 133 1.82 -7.94 -4.33
CA ILE A 133 0.64 -7.27 -3.76
C ILE A 133 0.41 -5.87 -4.34
N TYR A 134 1.42 -5.00 -4.23
CA TYR A 134 1.18 -3.58 -4.49
C TYR A 134 1.24 -3.20 -5.96
N SER A 135 1.86 -4.02 -6.81
CA SER A 135 1.70 -3.84 -8.27
C SER A 135 0.23 -3.89 -8.67
N HIS A 136 -0.54 -4.87 -8.17
CA HIS A 136 -1.98 -4.94 -8.42
C HIS A 136 -2.74 -3.77 -7.79
N ALA A 137 -2.39 -3.36 -6.57
CA ALA A 137 -2.99 -2.19 -5.95
C ALA A 137 -2.79 -0.93 -6.82
N PHE A 138 -1.59 -0.71 -7.34
CA PHE A 138 -1.31 0.40 -8.25
C PHE A 138 -2.10 0.32 -9.55
N ILE A 139 -2.25 -0.86 -10.15
CA ILE A 139 -3.09 -1.02 -11.36
C ILE A 139 -4.57 -0.72 -11.07
N ILE A 140 -5.10 -1.19 -9.93
CA ILE A 140 -6.48 -0.91 -9.52
C ILE A 140 -6.70 0.60 -9.32
N PHE A 141 -5.78 1.26 -8.61
CA PHE A 141 -5.82 2.71 -8.42
C PHE A 141 -5.66 3.45 -9.75
N SER A 142 -4.82 2.94 -10.66
CA SER A 142 -4.65 3.53 -11.99
C SER A 142 -5.94 3.54 -12.78
N LEU A 143 -6.63 2.39 -12.79
CA LEU A 143 -7.91 2.23 -13.47
C LEU A 143 -8.99 3.10 -12.81
N TYR A 144 -8.97 3.24 -11.48
CA TYR A 144 -9.86 4.15 -10.76
C TYR A 144 -9.67 5.62 -11.17
N PHE A 145 -8.43 6.12 -11.20
CA PHE A 145 -8.15 7.50 -11.62
C PHE A 145 -8.40 7.75 -13.11
N TYR A 146 -8.24 6.72 -13.93
CA TYR A 146 -8.71 6.76 -15.32
C TYR A 146 -10.25 6.91 -15.38
N GLY A 147 -11.00 6.14 -14.58
CA GLY A 147 -12.45 6.30 -14.42
C GLY A 147 -12.85 7.70 -13.95
N MET A 148 -12.11 8.30 -13.01
CA MET A 148 -12.31 9.68 -12.56
C MET A 148 -12.03 10.71 -13.67
N SER A 149 -11.06 10.43 -14.54
CA SER A 149 -10.78 11.28 -15.71
C SER A 149 -11.95 11.26 -16.71
N LEU A 150 -12.54 10.09 -16.96
CA LEU A 150 -13.74 9.95 -17.79
C LEU A 150 -14.93 10.67 -17.16
N PHE A 151 -15.08 10.60 -15.84
CA PHE A 151 -16.11 11.33 -15.10
C PHE A 151 -16.00 12.85 -15.30
N ILE A 152 -14.81 13.42 -15.21
CA ILE A 152 -14.59 14.85 -15.47
C ILE A 152 -14.94 15.21 -16.91
N LYS A 153 -14.54 14.38 -17.88
CA LYS A 153 -14.88 14.59 -19.31
C LYS A 153 -16.39 14.55 -19.55
N TYR A 154 -17.10 13.61 -18.93
CA TYR A 154 -18.55 13.54 -18.96
C TYR A 154 -19.18 14.84 -18.42
N LEU A 155 -18.71 15.35 -17.28
CA LEU A 155 -19.26 16.59 -16.70
C LEU A 155 -19.01 17.85 -17.55
N LYS A 156 -17.93 17.86 -18.34
CA LYS A 156 -17.59 18.97 -19.25
C LYS A 156 -18.25 18.83 -20.63
N ALA A 157 -18.75 17.65 -20.99
CA ALA A 157 -19.41 17.43 -22.27
C ALA A 157 -20.75 18.18 -22.33
N HIS A 158 -20.94 19.00 -23.36
CA HIS A 158 -22.19 19.75 -23.59
C HIS A 158 -23.30 18.86 -24.19
N SER A 159 -22.94 17.69 -24.74
CA SER A 159 -23.88 16.68 -25.27
C SER A 159 -24.06 15.52 -24.29
N ARG A 160 -25.19 14.80 -24.40
CA ARG A 160 -25.43 13.55 -23.66
C ARG A 160 -24.44 12.50 -24.17
N ALA A 161 -23.38 12.22 -23.40
CA ALA A 161 -22.43 11.15 -23.66
C ALA A 161 -22.72 9.94 -22.74
N PRO A 162 -23.77 9.14 -23.01
CA PRO A 162 -24.19 8.06 -22.13
C PRO A 162 -23.09 7.02 -21.93
N PHE A 163 -22.25 6.78 -22.94
CA PHE A 163 -21.11 5.88 -22.86
C PHE A 163 -20.09 6.32 -21.79
N LEU A 164 -19.76 7.62 -21.74
CA LEU A 164 -18.84 8.14 -20.72
C LEU A 164 -19.43 8.04 -19.32
N LEU A 165 -20.74 8.28 -19.18
CA LEU A 165 -21.45 8.09 -17.92
C LEU A 165 -21.36 6.63 -17.45
N ILE A 166 -21.69 5.67 -18.32
CA ILE A 166 -21.64 4.24 -18.01
C ILE A 166 -20.22 3.83 -17.60
N LEU A 167 -19.20 4.18 -18.39
CA LEU A 167 -17.81 3.86 -18.03
C LEU A 167 -17.38 4.50 -16.72
N SER A 168 -17.78 5.75 -16.46
CA SER A 168 -17.47 6.47 -15.23
C SER A 168 -18.14 5.88 -13.98
N LEU A 169 -19.17 5.05 -14.15
CA LEU A 169 -19.86 4.31 -13.09
C LEU A 169 -19.28 2.89 -12.93
N VAL A 170 -19.15 2.13 -14.01
CA VAL A 170 -18.75 0.72 -13.98
C VAL A 170 -17.31 0.55 -13.53
N ILE A 171 -16.38 1.35 -14.06
CA ILE A 171 -14.95 1.21 -13.77
C ILE A 171 -14.67 1.41 -12.26
N PRO A 172 -15.13 2.50 -11.61
CA PRO A 172 -14.86 2.72 -10.20
C PRO A 172 -15.54 1.69 -9.29
N VAL A 173 -16.75 1.23 -9.64
CA VAL A 173 -17.44 0.16 -8.91
C VAL A 173 -16.64 -1.13 -8.95
N PHE A 174 -16.14 -1.52 -10.13
CA PHE A 174 -15.27 -2.68 -10.28
C PHE A 174 -14.00 -2.56 -9.40
N CYS A 175 -13.37 -1.38 -9.39
CA CYS A 175 -12.20 -1.12 -8.55
C CYS A 175 -12.54 -1.14 -7.03
N LEU A 176 -13.66 -0.55 -6.61
CA LEU A 176 -14.12 -0.56 -5.20
C LEU A 176 -14.36 -1.98 -4.70
N THR A 177 -14.93 -2.84 -5.55
CA THR A 177 -15.12 -4.25 -5.23
C THR A 177 -13.83 -5.07 -5.20
N ALA A 178 -12.75 -4.56 -5.81
CA ALA A 178 -11.42 -5.16 -5.74
C ALA A 178 -10.64 -4.70 -4.49
N THR A 179 -10.84 -3.47 -4.01
CA THR A 179 -10.21 -2.96 -2.79
C THR A 179 -11.05 -1.87 -2.11
N GLU A 180 -11.29 -2.05 -0.81
CA GLU A 180 -11.99 -1.06 0.03
C GLU A 180 -11.23 0.25 0.23
N TYR A 181 -9.94 0.31 -0.11
CA TYR A 181 -9.11 1.52 0.08
C TYR A 181 -9.62 2.71 -0.74
N LEU A 182 -10.35 2.43 -1.83
CA LEU A 182 -10.92 3.46 -2.69
C LEU A 182 -12.21 4.08 -2.13
N LEU A 183 -12.81 3.50 -1.08
CA LEU A 183 -14.12 3.92 -0.57
C LEU A 183 -14.13 5.39 -0.14
N GLY A 184 -13.11 5.82 0.61
CA GLY A 184 -12.98 7.21 1.04
C GLY A 184 -12.71 8.18 -0.13
N LEU A 185 -12.03 7.72 -1.18
CA LEU A 185 -11.72 8.52 -2.36
C LEU A 185 -12.95 8.82 -3.23
N GLU A 186 -14.07 8.12 -3.07
CA GLU A 186 -15.30 8.46 -3.80
C GLU A 186 -15.86 9.84 -3.42
N MET A 187 -15.46 10.37 -2.26
CA MET A 187 -15.74 11.76 -1.86
C MET A 187 -15.02 12.80 -2.73
N MET A 188 -14.13 12.39 -3.64
CA MET A 188 -13.60 13.25 -4.69
C MET A 188 -14.69 13.72 -5.67
N ARG A 189 -15.69 12.89 -5.97
CA ARG A 189 -16.76 13.25 -6.94
C ARG A 189 -17.57 14.46 -6.55
N PRO A 190 -18.13 14.57 -5.34
CA PRO A 190 -18.90 15.77 -4.97
C PRO A 190 -18.05 17.04 -5.05
N PHE A 191 -16.77 16.98 -4.68
CA PHE A 191 -15.84 18.10 -4.86
C PHE A 191 -15.63 18.46 -6.34
N ILE A 192 -15.38 17.47 -7.21
CA ILE A 192 -15.20 17.67 -8.65
C ILE A 192 -16.46 18.30 -9.28
N ILE A 193 -17.65 17.80 -8.95
CA ILE A 193 -18.91 18.33 -9.47
C ILE A 193 -19.10 19.77 -9.03
N TYR A 194 -18.91 20.05 -7.73
CA TYR A 194 -19.01 21.40 -7.17
C TYR A 194 -18.10 22.36 -7.92
N LYS A 195 -16.81 22.01 -8.09
CA LYS A 195 -15.83 22.81 -8.81
C LYS A 195 -16.28 23.12 -10.24
N ILE A 196 -16.68 22.11 -11.01
CA ILE A 196 -17.06 22.29 -12.42
C ILE A 196 -18.30 23.17 -12.56
N ILE A 197 -19.29 23.03 -11.68
CA ILE A 197 -20.47 23.90 -11.68
C ILE A 197 -20.08 25.34 -11.31
N ASN A 198 -19.28 25.52 -10.27
CA ASN A 198 -18.82 26.84 -9.82
C ASN A 198 -17.97 27.56 -10.89
N ASP A 199 -17.21 26.82 -11.70
CA ASP A 199 -16.45 27.36 -12.81
C ASP A 199 -17.34 27.86 -13.96
N ASN A 200 -18.38 27.10 -14.29
CA ASN A 200 -19.24 27.36 -15.45
C ASN A 200 -20.41 28.31 -15.16
N GLU A 201 -20.95 28.31 -13.94
CA GLU A 201 -22.18 29.01 -13.56
C GLU A 201 -21.94 30.00 -12.41
N LYS A 202 -21.06 30.99 -12.64
CA LYS A 202 -20.61 31.99 -11.62
C LYS A 202 -21.74 32.84 -11.01
N SER A 203 -22.92 32.89 -11.61
CA SER A 203 -24.08 33.67 -11.14
C SER A 203 -24.98 32.93 -10.16
N LEU A 204 -24.76 31.63 -9.93
CA LEU A 204 -25.57 30.85 -9.01
C LEU A 204 -25.21 31.12 -7.55
N SER A 205 -26.23 31.17 -6.69
CA SER A 205 -26.04 31.09 -5.24
C SER A 205 -25.43 29.75 -4.82
N TRP A 206 -24.58 29.77 -3.78
CA TRP A 206 -23.89 28.60 -3.24
C TRP A 206 -24.84 27.42 -2.93
N VAL A 207 -26.05 27.71 -2.43
CA VAL A 207 -27.09 26.69 -2.14
C VAL A 207 -27.53 25.96 -3.42
N SER A 208 -27.67 26.71 -4.52
CA SER A 208 -28.09 26.13 -5.81
C SER A 208 -26.99 25.26 -6.41
N ILE A 209 -25.72 25.65 -6.23
CA ILE A 209 -24.55 24.86 -6.65
C ILE A 209 -24.54 23.54 -5.88
N ILE A 210 -24.68 23.56 -4.55
CA ILE A 210 -24.70 22.34 -3.72
C ILE A 210 -25.86 21.43 -4.12
N LYS A 211 -27.07 21.97 -4.31
CA LYS A 211 -28.24 21.17 -4.74
C LYS A 211 -28.00 20.50 -6.09
N LYS A 212 -27.51 21.24 -7.09
CA LYS A 212 -27.16 20.67 -8.40
C LYS A 212 -26.05 19.63 -8.29
N ALA A 213 -25.04 19.87 -7.45
CA ALA A 213 -23.94 18.95 -7.24
C ALA A 213 -24.42 17.63 -6.63
N PHE A 214 -25.29 17.69 -5.62
CA PHE A 214 -25.89 16.52 -5.00
C PHE A 214 -26.74 15.69 -5.98
N ILE A 215 -27.57 16.34 -6.79
CA ILE A 215 -28.39 15.65 -7.81
C ILE A 215 -27.50 14.93 -8.83
N LYS A 216 -26.43 15.58 -9.30
CA LYS A 216 -25.47 14.94 -10.23
C LYS A 216 -24.66 13.82 -9.58
N TYR A 217 -24.47 13.87 -8.26
CA TYR A 217 -23.77 12.83 -7.50
C TYR A 217 -24.67 11.62 -7.20
N LEU A 218 -25.99 11.79 -7.19
CA LEU A 218 -26.95 10.77 -6.77
C LEU A 218 -26.75 9.38 -7.43
N PRO A 219 -26.50 9.24 -8.74
CA PRO A 219 -26.25 7.92 -9.34
C PRO A 219 -25.01 7.22 -8.76
N PHE A 220 -23.96 7.97 -8.44
CA PHE A 220 -22.73 7.45 -7.86
C PHE A 220 -22.92 7.14 -6.37
N LEU A 221 -23.68 7.98 -5.65
CA LEU A 221 -24.03 7.74 -4.26
C LEU A 221 -24.85 6.46 -4.10
N ILE A 222 -25.81 6.20 -4.99
CA ILE A 222 -26.59 4.95 -4.99
C ILE A 222 -25.65 3.75 -5.14
N MET A 223 -24.71 3.79 -6.09
CA MET A 223 -23.73 2.71 -6.27
C MET A 223 -22.82 2.52 -5.05
N LEU A 224 -22.40 3.63 -4.42
CA LEU A 224 -21.59 3.60 -3.20
C LEU A 224 -22.35 2.94 -2.03
N VAL A 225 -23.61 3.30 -1.83
CA VAL A 225 -24.48 2.72 -0.81
C VAL A 225 -24.70 1.24 -1.09
N LEU A 226 -25.01 0.85 -2.33
CA LEU A 226 -25.16 -0.56 -2.71
C LEU A 226 -23.87 -1.37 -2.45
N PHE A 227 -22.70 -0.79 -2.72
CA PHE A 227 -21.42 -1.41 -2.40
C PHE A 227 -21.22 -1.60 -0.89
N ILE A 228 -21.52 -0.58 -0.08
CA ILE A 228 -21.43 -0.67 1.38
C ILE A 228 -22.39 -1.75 1.90
N LEU A 229 -23.63 -1.78 1.42
CA LEU A 229 -24.61 -2.81 1.80
C LEU A 229 -24.13 -4.21 1.42
N TYR A 230 -23.62 -4.38 0.20
CA TYR A 230 -23.01 -5.64 -0.23
C TYR A 230 -21.87 -6.07 0.69
N ARG A 231 -20.99 -5.15 1.06
CA ARG A 231 -19.81 -5.46 1.89
C ARG A 231 -20.18 -5.77 3.34
N VAL A 232 -21.14 -5.06 3.92
CA VAL A 232 -21.55 -5.23 5.32
C VAL A 232 -22.40 -6.50 5.49
N PHE A 233 -23.34 -6.76 4.57
CA PHE A 233 -24.34 -7.81 4.75
C PHE A 233 -24.07 -9.11 3.99
N LEU A 234 -23.42 -9.07 2.82
CA LEU A 234 -23.25 -10.25 1.95
C LEU A 234 -21.84 -10.84 2.02
N VAL A 235 -20.82 -9.98 2.14
CA VAL A 235 -19.40 -10.39 2.20
C VAL A 235 -18.80 -9.88 3.50
N SER A 236 -19.31 -10.39 4.63
CA SER A 236 -18.65 -10.17 5.92
C SER A 236 -17.26 -10.79 5.83
N SER A 237 -16.23 -9.96 5.71
CA SER A 237 -14.87 -10.47 5.78
C SER A 237 -14.68 -11.03 7.18
N VAL A 238 -14.24 -12.28 7.28
CA VAL A 238 -13.90 -12.92 8.56
C VAL A 238 -12.83 -12.10 9.32
N LEU A 239 -12.12 -11.20 8.62
CA LEU A 239 -10.96 -10.45 9.11
C LEU A 239 -11.28 -9.06 9.71
N TYR A 240 -12.36 -8.38 9.31
CA TYR A 240 -12.67 -7.01 9.77
C TYR A 240 -14.17 -6.83 9.98
N LYS A 241 -14.63 -7.01 11.21
CA LYS A 241 -15.98 -6.57 11.61
C LYS A 241 -15.99 -5.06 11.76
N VAL A 242 -17.11 -4.43 11.42
CA VAL A 242 -17.30 -3.00 11.64
C VAL A 242 -17.55 -2.76 13.13
N GLN A 243 -16.48 -2.61 13.91
CA GLN A 243 -16.54 -2.55 15.38
C GLN A 243 -17.11 -1.21 15.88
N ASN A 244 -16.71 -0.10 15.26
CA ASN A 244 -17.04 1.23 15.77
C ASN A 244 -18.50 1.68 15.48
N LEU A 245 -19.27 0.90 14.72
CA LEU A 245 -20.70 1.18 14.53
C LEU A 245 -21.52 0.81 15.78
N ASP A 246 -21.16 -0.28 16.47
CA ASP A 246 -21.83 -0.69 17.70
C ASP A 246 -21.59 0.36 18.82
N ASP A 247 -20.37 0.90 18.89
CA ASP A 247 -19.99 1.96 19.82
C ASP A 247 -20.71 3.30 19.54
N LEU A 248 -21.11 3.56 18.30
CA LEU A 248 -21.85 4.77 17.94
C LEU A 248 -23.27 4.76 18.54
N PHE A 249 -23.90 3.58 18.60
CA PHE A 249 -25.22 3.42 19.21
C PHE A 249 -25.15 3.45 20.74
N GLN A 250 -24.06 2.97 21.34
CA GLN A 250 -23.91 2.95 22.79
C GLN A 250 -23.44 4.28 23.38
N ASN A 251 -22.45 4.94 22.76
CA ASN A 251 -21.79 6.14 23.29
C ASN A 251 -21.50 7.18 22.18
N PRO A 252 -22.52 7.80 21.57
CA PRO A 252 -22.36 8.60 20.35
C PRO A 252 -21.39 9.78 20.51
N LEU A 253 -21.44 10.52 21.62
CA LEU A 253 -20.57 11.69 21.84
C LEU A 253 -19.09 11.30 21.94
N VAL A 254 -18.79 10.21 22.65
CA VAL A 254 -17.42 9.69 22.81
C VAL A 254 -16.92 9.17 21.47
N THR A 255 -17.74 8.39 20.77
CA THR A 255 -17.40 7.80 19.47
C THR A 255 -17.15 8.87 18.40
N VAL A 256 -17.96 9.93 18.36
CA VAL A 256 -17.72 11.09 17.48
C VAL A 256 -16.45 11.86 17.88
N GLY A 257 -16.21 12.07 19.18
CA GLY A 257 -14.97 12.68 19.67
C GLY A 257 -13.73 11.89 19.25
N ASN A 258 -13.78 10.56 19.37
CA ASN A 258 -12.74 9.64 18.94
C ASN A 258 -12.54 9.67 17.42
N LEU A 259 -13.63 9.71 16.64
CA LEU A 259 -13.55 9.87 15.18
C LEU A 259 -12.81 11.16 14.82
N ILE A 260 -13.20 12.30 15.39
CA ILE A 260 -12.56 13.59 15.10
C ILE A 260 -11.06 13.54 15.44
N LYS A 261 -10.72 13.05 16.65
CA LYS A 261 -9.33 12.87 17.08
C LYS A 261 -8.55 11.99 16.10
N GLN A 262 -9.13 10.86 15.70
CA GLN A 262 -8.49 9.92 14.77
C GLN A 262 -8.29 10.56 13.39
N GLN A 263 -9.23 11.36 12.89
CA GLN A 263 -9.04 12.04 11.60
C GLN A 263 -7.93 13.08 11.65
N PHE A 264 -7.77 13.81 12.76
CA PHE A 264 -6.61 14.70 12.94
C PHE A 264 -5.29 13.94 12.97
N ILE A 265 -5.23 12.80 13.67
CA ILE A 265 -4.05 11.92 13.69
C ILE A 265 -3.76 11.42 12.27
N ASN A 266 -4.75 10.89 11.56
CA ASN A 266 -4.61 10.38 10.20
C ASN A 266 -4.10 11.47 9.25
N LEU A 267 -4.67 12.68 9.32
CA LEU A 267 -4.25 13.82 8.51
C LEU A 267 -2.78 14.18 8.78
N ASN A 268 -2.40 14.32 10.05
CA ASN A 268 -1.03 14.64 10.44
C ASN A 268 -0.07 13.54 10.00
N THR A 269 -0.40 12.27 10.25
CA THR A 269 0.41 11.11 9.87
C THR A 269 0.59 11.05 8.35
N ALA A 270 -0.47 11.21 7.56
CA ALA A 270 -0.42 11.16 6.11
C ALA A 270 0.30 12.36 5.46
N THR A 271 0.36 13.51 6.14
CA THR A 271 1.02 14.72 5.64
C THR A 271 2.36 14.92 6.36
N PHE A 272 2.39 15.71 7.42
CA PHE A 272 3.61 16.09 8.12
C PHE A 272 4.42 14.91 8.66
N GLY A 273 3.76 13.87 9.19
CA GLY A 273 4.40 12.65 9.67
C GLY A 273 5.09 11.87 8.54
N ALA A 274 4.40 11.67 7.41
CA ALA A 274 4.97 11.00 6.25
C ALA A 274 6.20 11.74 5.72
N TYR A 275 6.17 13.07 5.67
CA TYR A 275 7.31 13.87 5.21
C TYR A 275 8.37 14.12 6.29
N SER A 276 8.11 13.91 7.57
CA SER A 276 9.14 14.05 8.61
C SER A 276 10.09 12.85 8.66
N GLN A 277 9.62 11.65 8.33
CA GLN A 277 10.49 10.46 8.33
C GLN A 277 11.53 10.45 7.19
N ILE A 278 11.44 11.33 6.19
CA ILE A 278 12.41 11.39 5.09
C ILE A 278 13.83 11.75 5.54
N VAL A 279 13.97 12.36 6.74
CA VAL A 279 15.28 12.68 7.33
C VAL A 279 15.80 11.58 8.26
N LYS A 280 14.97 10.58 8.62
CA LYS A 280 15.36 9.44 9.46
C LYS A 280 16.62 8.71 8.96
N PRO A 281 16.84 8.50 7.64
CA PRO A 281 18.05 7.82 7.17
C PRO A 281 19.34 8.55 7.54
N ILE A 282 19.32 9.88 7.71
CA ILE A 282 20.51 10.69 8.05
C ILE A 282 21.10 10.25 9.39
N SER A 283 20.27 9.94 10.37
CA SER A 283 20.70 9.52 11.71
C SER A 283 20.77 8.00 11.87
N SER A 284 20.10 7.23 11.01
CA SER A 284 19.99 5.77 11.15
C SER A 284 21.08 5.00 10.41
N ILE A 285 21.68 5.58 9.38
CA ILE A 285 22.74 4.94 8.60
C ILE A 285 24.10 5.35 9.19
N ASN A 286 25.03 4.40 9.32
CA ASN A 286 26.40 4.70 9.70
C ASN A 286 27.06 5.64 8.65
N PRO A 287 27.56 6.84 9.04
CA PRO A 287 28.16 7.81 8.11
C PRO A 287 29.34 7.26 7.29
N ASP A 288 30.08 6.29 7.83
CA ASP A 288 31.26 5.71 7.17
C ASP A 288 30.90 4.64 6.13
N SER A 289 29.65 4.16 6.15
CA SER A 289 29.18 3.09 5.26
C SER A 289 29.11 3.52 3.79
N ILE A 290 29.31 2.56 2.88
CA ILE A 290 29.09 2.76 1.44
C ILE A 290 27.63 3.19 1.18
N LEU A 291 26.68 2.61 1.92
CA LEU A 291 25.26 2.95 1.80
C LEU A 291 25.00 4.43 2.06
N PHE A 292 25.60 5.02 3.11
CA PHE A 292 25.44 6.45 3.39
C PHE A 292 25.96 7.32 2.25
N LYS A 293 27.10 6.96 1.66
CA LYS A 293 27.69 7.66 0.51
C LYS A 293 26.79 7.57 -0.72
N VAL A 294 26.24 6.39 -1.00
CA VAL A 294 25.28 6.18 -2.10
C VAL A 294 23.99 6.98 -1.86
N TYR A 295 23.45 6.93 -0.65
CA TYR A 295 22.27 7.69 -0.23
C TYR A 295 22.48 9.20 -0.43
N LEU A 296 23.61 9.73 0.05
CA LEU A 296 23.92 11.17 -0.05
C LEU A 296 24.15 11.60 -1.51
N ALA A 297 24.87 10.81 -2.30
CA ALA A 297 25.06 11.07 -3.72
C ALA A 297 23.72 11.08 -4.47
N PHE A 298 22.86 10.10 -4.20
CA PHE A 298 21.52 10.00 -4.77
C PHE A 298 20.65 11.20 -4.39
N LEU A 299 20.66 11.58 -3.11
CA LEU A 299 19.96 12.77 -2.61
C LEU A 299 20.40 14.02 -3.36
N ILE A 300 21.71 14.27 -3.46
CA ILE A 300 22.25 15.44 -4.15
C ILE A 300 21.84 15.44 -5.63
N ILE A 301 21.96 14.30 -6.31
CA ILE A 301 21.55 14.16 -7.72
C ILE A 301 20.06 14.50 -7.88
N MET A 302 19.20 13.96 -7.03
CA MET A 302 17.75 14.18 -7.13
C MET A 302 17.36 15.62 -6.82
N VAL A 303 17.99 16.27 -5.83
CA VAL A 303 17.79 17.69 -5.50
C VAL A 303 18.24 18.59 -6.66
N LEU A 304 19.43 18.35 -7.21
CA LEU A 304 19.96 19.13 -8.33
C LEU A 304 19.09 18.95 -9.58
N PHE A 305 18.72 17.70 -9.88
CA PHE A 305 17.85 17.36 -11.00
C PHE A 305 16.50 18.09 -10.90
N SER A 306 15.82 18.01 -9.74
CA SER A 306 14.53 18.68 -9.56
C SER A 306 14.65 20.20 -9.62
N PHE A 307 15.73 20.77 -9.06
CA PHE A 307 15.97 22.21 -9.09
C PHE A 307 16.17 22.72 -10.52
N ILE A 308 16.98 22.02 -11.32
CA ILE A 308 17.21 22.35 -12.73
C ILE A 308 15.91 22.19 -13.53
N ALA A 309 15.16 21.10 -13.32
CA ALA A 309 13.88 20.87 -13.99
C ALA A 309 12.86 21.98 -13.70
N LEU A 310 12.76 22.40 -12.44
CA LEU A 310 11.92 23.51 -12.00
C LEU A 310 12.31 24.84 -12.63
N LYS A 311 13.61 25.16 -12.67
CA LYS A 311 14.12 26.37 -13.34
C LYS A 311 13.82 26.34 -14.83
N TYR A 312 14.03 25.21 -15.49
CA TYR A 312 13.73 25.04 -16.90
C TYR A 312 12.23 25.20 -17.20
N TRP A 313 11.35 24.62 -16.39
CA TRP A 313 9.90 24.80 -16.53
C TRP A 313 9.46 26.23 -16.25
N ALA A 314 10.08 26.91 -15.29
CA ALA A 314 9.77 28.30 -14.98
C ALA A 314 10.20 29.26 -16.11
N LEU A 315 11.36 29.03 -16.74
CA LEU A 315 11.84 29.83 -17.87
C LEU A 315 11.01 29.64 -19.14
N ASN A 316 10.49 28.43 -19.36
CA ASN A 316 9.69 28.08 -20.54
C ASN A 316 8.17 28.16 -20.30
N SER A 317 7.76 28.64 -19.13
CA SER A 317 6.35 28.93 -18.86
C SER A 317 5.97 30.22 -19.59
N GLU A 318 5.09 30.12 -20.58
CA GLU A 318 4.43 31.31 -21.14
C GLU A 318 3.70 31.99 -19.97
N ASN A 319 4.10 33.22 -19.62
CA ASN A 319 3.70 33.97 -18.41
C ASN A 319 2.21 34.41 -18.40
N HIS A 320 1.28 33.62 -18.95
CA HIS A 320 -0.11 34.01 -19.18
C HIS A 320 -1.12 33.47 -18.15
N THR A 321 -0.69 33.04 -16.96
CA THR A 321 -1.62 32.77 -15.86
C THR A 321 -1.77 34.03 -15.01
N GLU A 322 -2.93 34.67 -15.05
CA GLU A 322 -3.27 35.77 -14.14
C GLU A 322 -3.09 35.33 -12.68
N ASP A 323 -2.57 36.23 -11.82
CA ASP A 323 -2.34 35.95 -10.39
C ASP A 323 -3.62 35.50 -9.65
N THR A 324 -4.78 35.91 -10.16
CA THR A 324 -6.13 35.50 -9.73
C THR A 324 -6.39 34.01 -9.97
N SER A 325 -6.01 33.49 -11.15
CA SER A 325 -6.18 32.08 -11.52
C SER A 325 -5.37 31.16 -10.62
N LYS A 326 -4.13 31.55 -10.33
CA LYS A 326 -3.23 30.78 -9.46
C LYS A 326 -3.73 30.73 -8.02
N LYS A 327 -4.19 31.86 -7.47
CA LYS A 327 -4.78 31.90 -6.10
C LYS A 327 -6.00 31.00 -6.01
N LYS A 328 -6.89 31.04 -7.02
CA LYS A 328 -8.06 30.17 -7.09
C LYS A 328 -7.68 28.68 -7.08
N TRP A 329 -6.71 28.27 -7.91
CA TRP A 329 -6.23 26.89 -7.92
C TRP A 329 -5.71 26.44 -6.56
N ILE A 330 -4.88 27.26 -5.90
CA ILE A 330 -4.32 26.95 -4.57
C ILE A 330 -5.44 26.73 -3.55
N THR A 331 -6.43 27.62 -3.51
CA THR A 331 -7.58 27.51 -2.58
C THR A 331 -8.38 26.24 -2.84
N GLU A 332 -8.70 25.95 -4.10
CA GLU A 332 -9.41 24.71 -4.48
C GLU A 332 -8.60 23.46 -4.12
N ALA A 333 -7.30 23.46 -4.39
CA ALA A 333 -6.42 22.34 -4.13
C ALA A 333 -6.30 22.04 -2.63
N ILE A 334 -6.20 23.05 -1.77
CA ILE A 334 -6.13 22.87 -0.31
C ILE A 334 -7.47 22.39 0.25
N LEU A 335 -8.58 23.02 -0.15
CA LEU A 335 -9.91 22.63 0.34
C LEU A 335 -10.25 21.21 -0.11
N GLY A 336 -10.03 20.91 -1.39
CA GLY A 336 -10.25 19.58 -1.96
C GLY A 336 -9.38 18.52 -1.30
N SER A 337 -8.06 18.74 -1.20
CA SER A 337 -7.16 17.77 -0.56
C SER A 337 -7.49 17.54 0.91
N THR A 338 -7.81 18.60 1.68
CA THR A 338 -8.20 18.45 3.10
C THR A 338 -9.47 17.63 3.26
N LEU A 339 -10.50 17.89 2.44
CA LEU A 339 -11.74 17.12 2.46
C LEU A 339 -11.50 15.64 2.11
N ILE A 340 -10.67 15.38 1.10
CA ILE A 340 -10.35 14.01 0.67
C ILE A 340 -9.46 13.30 1.71
N LEU A 341 -8.54 13.99 2.39
CA LEU A 341 -7.74 13.42 3.49
C LEU A 341 -8.64 12.92 4.62
N ILE A 342 -9.63 13.71 5.02
CA ILE A 342 -10.61 13.32 6.05
C ILE A 342 -11.42 12.11 5.56
N ALA A 343 -11.90 12.15 4.32
CA ALA A 343 -12.71 11.08 3.76
C ALA A 343 -11.93 9.76 3.61
N ALA A 344 -10.65 9.81 3.24
CA ALA A 344 -9.78 8.65 3.10
C ALA A 344 -9.60 7.87 4.42
N GLY A 345 -9.70 8.55 5.57
CA GLY A 345 -9.59 7.93 6.89
C GLY A 345 -10.87 7.31 7.44
N LEU A 346 -12.04 7.56 6.84
CA LEU A 346 -13.32 7.05 7.33
C LEU A 346 -13.43 5.51 7.28
N PRO A 347 -13.05 4.83 6.19
CA PRO A 347 -13.16 3.37 6.12
C PRO A 347 -12.28 2.67 7.16
N PHE A 348 -11.08 3.20 7.43
CA PHE A 348 -10.17 2.64 8.42
C PHE A 348 -10.67 2.84 9.83
N TRP A 349 -11.20 4.02 10.14
CA TRP A 349 -11.88 4.24 11.42
C TRP A 349 -13.05 3.27 11.59
N ALA A 350 -13.90 3.07 10.59
CA ALA A 350 -15.02 2.12 10.69
C ALA A 350 -14.56 0.68 10.96
N ALA A 351 -13.41 0.29 10.39
CA ALA A 351 -12.79 -1.03 10.58
C ALA A 351 -11.89 -1.13 11.83
N ASN A 352 -11.82 -0.10 12.66
CA ASN A 352 -10.90 0.01 13.80
C ASN A 352 -9.42 -0.22 13.44
N LEU A 353 -9.03 0.30 12.27
CA LEU A 353 -7.66 0.28 11.77
C LEU A 353 -7.03 1.66 11.91
N VAL A 354 -5.79 1.68 12.38
CA VAL A 354 -5.02 2.92 12.61
C VAL A 354 -3.92 3.03 11.54
N PRO A 355 -4.03 3.98 10.59
CA PRO A 355 -2.92 4.31 9.70
C PRO A 355 -1.67 4.71 10.47
N GLY A 356 -0.53 4.12 10.11
CA GLY A 356 0.77 4.34 10.74
C GLY A 356 1.88 4.49 9.71
N LEU A 357 3.10 4.84 10.13
CA LEU A 357 4.26 4.99 9.25
C LEU A 357 5.20 3.78 9.25
N SER A 358 4.99 2.84 10.18
CA SER A 358 5.76 1.59 10.25
C SER A 358 5.05 0.47 9.50
N PHE A 359 5.85 -0.50 9.03
CA PHE A 359 5.31 -1.76 8.53
C PHE A 359 4.52 -2.47 9.64
N PRO A 360 3.36 -3.10 9.35
CA PRO A 360 2.66 -3.12 8.06
C PRO A 360 1.60 -2.01 7.88
N TYR A 361 1.50 -1.06 8.81
CA TYR A 361 0.41 -0.08 8.90
C TYR A 361 0.48 1.02 7.84
N ASP A 362 1.65 1.29 7.27
CA ASP A 362 1.86 2.29 6.21
C ASP A 362 1.13 1.96 4.90
N ARG A 363 0.70 0.71 4.70
CA ARG A 363 -0.22 0.35 3.60
C ARG A 363 -1.56 1.08 3.64
N LEU A 364 -2.01 1.48 4.84
CA LEU A 364 -3.26 2.20 5.02
C LEU A 364 -3.16 3.66 4.54
N LEU A 365 -1.94 4.14 4.23
CA LEU A 365 -1.70 5.47 3.68
C LEU A 365 -1.79 5.54 2.14
N LEU A 366 -2.00 4.41 1.45
CA LEU A 366 -2.23 4.37 -0.01
C LEU A 366 -3.32 5.33 -0.50
N PRO A 367 -4.55 5.37 0.07
CA PRO A 367 -5.57 6.33 -0.37
C PRO A 367 -5.24 7.78 0.00
N PHE A 368 -4.28 8.01 0.91
CA PHE A 368 -3.88 9.36 1.30
C PHE A 368 -2.81 9.96 0.38
N MET A 369 -2.13 9.15 -0.46
CA MET A 369 -1.01 9.59 -1.31
C MET A 369 -1.33 10.83 -2.16
N LEU A 370 -2.45 10.78 -2.91
CA LEU A 370 -2.89 11.88 -3.77
C LEU A 370 -3.21 13.14 -2.96
N PRO A 371 -4.19 13.12 -2.04
CA PRO A 371 -4.57 14.34 -1.34
C PRO A 371 -3.44 14.87 -0.44
N ALA A 372 -2.60 14.04 0.16
CA ALA A 372 -1.43 14.50 0.92
C ALA A 372 -0.42 15.24 0.03
N SER A 373 -0.14 14.72 -1.17
CA SER A 373 0.78 15.37 -2.10
C SER A 373 0.22 16.68 -2.66
N VAL A 374 -1.09 16.72 -2.98
CA VAL A 374 -1.78 17.97 -3.36
C VAL A 374 -1.67 18.99 -2.23
N PHE A 375 -2.00 18.58 -1.01
CA PHE A 375 -1.92 19.43 0.18
C PHE A 375 -0.52 20.03 0.36
N MET A 376 0.54 19.21 0.25
CA MET A 376 1.92 19.69 0.42
C MET A 376 2.37 20.65 -0.68
N VAL A 377 2.06 20.38 -1.95
CA VAL A 377 2.41 21.32 -3.04
C VAL A 377 1.68 22.65 -2.85
N SER A 378 0.40 22.61 -2.50
CA SER A 378 -0.39 23.82 -2.31
C SER A 378 0.03 24.59 -1.05
N LEU A 379 0.36 23.91 0.05
CA LEU A 379 0.90 24.51 1.26
C LEU A 379 2.23 25.24 0.99
N LEU A 380 3.17 24.58 0.30
CA LEU A 380 4.43 25.21 -0.14
C LEU A 380 4.16 26.43 -1.02
N SER A 381 3.15 26.36 -1.90
CA SER A 381 2.78 27.45 -2.80
C SER A 381 2.19 28.67 -2.05
N ILE A 382 1.49 28.45 -0.93
CA ILE A 382 1.00 29.53 -0.05
C ILE A 382 2.15 30.15 0.72
N LEU A 383 2.96 29.33 1.39
CA LEU A 383 3.96 29.80 2.33
C LEU A 383 5.14 30.49 1.62
N LEU A 384 5.42 30.12 0.37
CA LEU A 384 6.63 30.54 -0.34
C LEU A 384 6.29 31.38 -1.58
N GLN A 385 6.08 32.68 -1.36
CA GLN A 385 5.83 33.64 -2.44
C GLN A 385 7.05 33.82 -3.37
N ARG A 386 8.27 33.65 -2.84
CA ARG A 386 9.51 33.74 -3.61
C ARG A 386 9.77 32.44 -4.38
N LYS A 387 9.66 32.48 -5.71
CA LYS A 387 9.84 31.32 -6.62
C LYS A 387 11.14 30.54 -6.35
N ASN A 388 12.25 31.24 -6.08
CA ASN A 388 13.53 30.57 -5.81
C ASN A 388 13.52 29.76 -4.51
N ILE A 389 12.91 30.28 -3.44
CA ILE A 389 12.79 29.57 -2.16
C ILE A 389 11.86 28.37 -2.34
N PHE A 390 10.74 28.55 -3.06
CA PHE A 390 9.87 27.44 -3.44
C PHE A 390 10.63 26.34 -4.19
N PHE A 391 11.45 26.68 -5.18
CA PHE A 391 12.22 25.67 -5.93
C PHE A 391 13.21 24.92 -5.06
N ILE A 392 13.91 25.61 -4.15
CA ILE A 392 14.85 24.98 -3.22
C ILE A 392 14.09 24.02 -2.28
N LEU A 393 13.04 24.50 -1.61
CA LEU A 393 12.32 23.69 -0.63
C LEU A 393 11.57 22.53 -1.25
N PHE A 394 10.95 22.72 -2.43
CA PHE A 394 10.36 21.60 -3.17
C PHE A 394 11.43 20.57 -3.58
N SER A 395 12.58 21.03 -4.08
CA SER A 395 13.66 20.13 -4.52
C SER A 395 14.24 19.33 -3.36
N LEU A 396 14.40 19.95 -2.19
CA LEU A 396 14.79 19.25 -0.96
C LEU A 396 13.72 18.22 -0.56
N LEU A 397 12.46 18.62 -0.49
CA LEU A 397 11.36 17.73 -0.12
C LEU A 397 11.30 16.50 -1.06
N PHE A 398 11.35 16.73 -2.37
CA PHE A 398 11.34 15.69 -3.38
C PHE A 398 12.59 14.81 -3.33
N GLY A 399 13.78 15.41 -3.24
CA GLY A 399 15.05 14.69 -3.19
C GLY A 399 15.18 13.81 -1.94
N PHE A 400 14.82 14.32 -0.77
CA PHE A 400 14.78 13.53 0.46
C PHE A 400 13.74 12.41 0.39
N SER A 401 12.55 12.68 -0.16
CA SER A 401 11.52 11.63 -0.34
C SER A 401 12.00 10.53 -1.29
N ALA A 402 12.69 10.89 -2.37
CA ALA A 402 13.27 9.94 -3.32
C ALA A 402 14.39 9.10 -2.67
N ALA A 403 15.31 9.73 -1.93
CA ALA A 403 16.40 9.06 -1.24
C ALA A 403 15.89 8.17 -0.09
N PHE A 404 14.79 8.54 0.58
CA PHE A 404 14.13 7.71 1.56
C PHE A 404 13.70 6.36 0.99
N HIS A 405 13.21 6.30 -0.25
CA HIS A 405 12.89 5.03 -0.91
C HIS A 405 14.13 4.19 -1.22
N VAL A 406 15.28 4.81 -1.49
CA VAL A 406 16.54 4.05 -1.61
C VAL A 406 16.95 3.42 -0.28
N TYR A 407 16.77 4.15 0.83
CA TYR A 407 16.96 3.59 2.18
C TYR A 407 15.99 2.45 2.47
N MET A 408 14.70 2.62 2.16
CA MET A 408 13.73 1.54 2.33
C MET A 408 14.07 0.32 1.47
N ALA A 409 14.54 0.50 0.23
CA ALA A 409 14.99 -0.59 -0.64
C ALA A 409 16.10 -1.42 0.03
N ASP A 410 17.04 -0.77 0.72
CA ASP A 410 18.12 -1.47 1.43
C ASP A 410 17.58 -2.23 2.65
N LEU A 411 16.59 -1.70 3.37
CA LEU A 411 15.93 -2.46 4.44
C LEU A 411 15.28 -3.74 3.90
N TYR A 412 14.58 -3.66 2.77
CA TYR A 412 14.02 -4.85 2.10
C TYR A 412 15.11 -5.80 1.60
N ARG A 413 16.24 -5.30 1.11
CA ARG A 413 17.40 -6.12 0.75
C ARG A 413 17.92 -6.91 1.95
N ASN A 414 18.19 -6.22 3.07
CA ASN A 414 18.64 -6.87 4.31
C ASN A 414 17.59 -7.88 4.81
N GLY A 415 16.30 -7.52 4.79
CA GLY A 415 15.24 -8.44 5.19
C GLY A 415 15.10 -9.67 4.27
N TRP A 416 15.53 -9.60 3.02
CA TRP A 416 15.64 -10.77 2.14
C TRP A 416 16.85 -11.63 2.50
N ASP A 417 17.98 -11.02 2.84
CA ASP A 417 19.16 -11.72 3.33
C ASP A 417 18.84 -12.46 4.65
N ASP A 418 18.16 -11.81 5.59
CA ASP A 418 17.73 -12.40 6.87
C ASP A 418 16.77 -13.58 6.65
N PHE A 419 15.80 -13.43 5.74
CA PHE A 419 14.88 -14.50 5.37
C PHE A 419 15.61 -15.72 4.80
N ARG A 420 16.57 -15.50 3.88
CA ARG A 420 17.36 -16.56 3.28
C ARG A 420 18.24 -17.25 4.31
N GLN A 421 18.90 -16.49 5.18
CA GLN A 421 19.72 -17.04 6.26
C GLN A 421 18.89 -17.86 7.24
N PHE A 422 17.69 -17.37 7.61
CA PHE A 422 16.78 -18.10 8.48
C PHE A 422 16.39 -19.45 7.87
N PHE A 423 15.88 -19.48 6.63
CA PHE A 423 15.48 -20.74 6.01
C PHE A 423 16.64 -21.67 5.67
N PHE A 424 17.83 -21.13 5.37
CA PHE A 424 19.06 -21.93 5.27
C PHE A 424 19.39 -22.62 6.60
N GLN A 425 19.29 -21.90 7.72
CA GLN A 425 19.53 -22.49 9.04
C GLN A 425 18.47 -23.53 9.42
N VAL A 426 17.21 -23.32 9.01
CA VAL A 426 16.13 -24.30 9.17
C VAL A 426 16.45 -25.56 8.37
N SER A 427 16.80 -25.47 7.09
CA SER A 427 17.11 -26.65 6.26
C SER A 427 18.31 -27.45 6.74
N GLU A 428 19.32 -26.79 7.33
CA GLU A 428 20.49 -27.48 7.90
C GLU A 428 20.18 -28.23 9.21
N ARG A 429 19.22 -27.76 10.00
CA ARG A 429 18.86 -28.33 11.31
C ARG A 429 17.72 -29.32 11.25
N ILE A 430 16.89 -29.20 10.23
CA ILE A 430 15.72 -30.02 9.96
C ILE A 430 15.91 -30.60 8.55
N PRO A 431 16.67 -31.70 8.39
CA PRO A 431 16.93 -32.28 7.07
C PRO A 431 15.68 -32.85 6.42
N SER A 432 14.78 -33.38 7.25
CA SER A 432 13.45 -33.89 6.90
C SER A 432 12.42 -33.34 7.86
N LEU A 433 11.15 -33.32 7.46
CA LEU A 433 10.04 -32.88 8.31
C LEU A 433 8.84 -33.79 8.04
N GLU A 434 8.31 -34.42 9.09
CA GLU A 434 7.12 -35.26 8.98
C GLU A 434 5.86 -34.42 8.75
N GLU A 435 4.92 -34.92 7.93
CA GLU A 435 3.67 -34.20 7.64
C GLU A 435 2.82 -33.93 8.91
N ASP A 436 1.95 -32.92 8.82
CA ASP A 436 1.06 -32.48 9.90
C ASP A 436 1.83 -31.91 11.12
N THR A 437 3.10 -31.55 10.92
CA THR A 437 3.98 -30.90 11.90
C THR A 437 3.75 -29.39 11.97
N ILE A 438 3.72 -28.88 13.20
CA ILE A 438 3.67 -27.45 13.48
C ILE A 438 4.97 -26.97 14.15
N LEU A 439 5.55 -25.90 13.61
CA LEU A 439 6.67 -25.18 14.20
C LEU A 439 6.13 -24.01 15.02
N VAL A 440 6.46 -23.95 16.31
CA VAL A 440 5.98 -22.93 17.22
C VAL A 440 7.14 -22.11 17.79
N THR A 441 6.99 -20.80 17.73
CA THR A 441 7.94 -19.83 18.28
C THR A 441 7.17 -18.62 18.82
N ASP A 442 7.82 -17.72 19.54
CA ASP A 442 7.16 -16.56 20.14
C ASP A 442 6.86 -15.50 19.07
N GLU A 443 7.92 -15.06 18.41
CA GLU A 443 7.94 -14.16 17.27
C GLU A 443 9.36 -14.21 16.68
N LEU A 444 9.48 -14.10 15.36
CA LEU A 444 10.79 -14.04 14.71
C LEU A 444 11.20 -12.61 14.40
N PRO A 445 12.50 -12.29 14.41
CA PRO A 445 13.03 -10.96 14.06
C PRO A 445 13.03 -10.71 12.55
N LEU A 446 11.98 -11.14 11.85
CA LEU A 446 11.81 -11.06 10.40
C LEU A 446 10.77 -9.98 10.06
N THR A 447 11.22 -8.72 10.02
CA THR A 447 10.35 -7.52 9.95
C THR A 447 9.26 -7.57 8.88
N PHE A 448 9.56 -8.09 7.68
CA PHE A 448 8.64 -8.09 6.53
C PHE A 448 7.85 -9.40 6.38
N TYR A 449 7.77 -10.22 7.42
CA TYR A 449 7.13 -11.53 7.36
C TYR A 449 6.24 -11.78 8.57
N SER A 450 5.12 -12.45 8.31
CA SER A 450 4.25 -13.04 9.34
C SER A 450 4.43 -14.55 9.38
N ASP A 451 4.03 -15.17 10.47
CA ASP A 451 3.91 -16.63 10.61
C ASP A 451 3.18 -17.29 9.43
N ASN A 452 2.09 -16.66 8.97
CA ASN A 452 1.33 -17.07 7.79
C ASN A 452 2.18 -17.07 6.51
N SER A 453 2.99 -16.04 6.27
CA SER A 453 3.86 -15.99 5.09
C SER A 453 5.00 -17.01 5.20
N LEU A 454 5.59 -17.18 6.38
CA LEU A 454 6.66 -18.14 6.60
C LEU A 454 6.17 -19.58 6.49
N SER A 455 4.94 -19.86 6.90
CA SER A 455 4.32 -21.17 6.72
C SER A 455 4.30 -21.58 5.24
N THR A 456 4.02 -20.64 4.33
CA THR A 456 4.03 -20.96 2.88
C THR A 456 5.43 -21.21 2.34
N ALA A 457 6.43 -20.49 2.84
CA ALA A 457 7.83 -20.77 2.52
C ALA A 457 8.30 -22.13 3.07
N LEU A 458 7.88 -22.50 4.29
CA LEU A 458 8.15 -23.82 4.88
C LEU A 458 7.57 -24.95 4.04
N ASN A 459 6.32 -24.80 3.57
CA ASN A 459 5.71 -25.78 2.68
C ASN A 459 6.37 -25.83 1.29
N TRP A 460 6.91 -24.71 0.81
CA TRP A 460 7.71 -24.74 -0.42
C TRP A 460 9.03 -25.49 -0.24
N LEU A 461 9.60 -25.44 0.98
CA LEU A 461 10.86 -26.10 1.30
C LEU A 461 10.72 -27.62 1.47
N TYR A 462 9.69 -28.10 2.19
CA TYR A 462 9.58 -29.50 2.61
C TYR A 462 8.48 -30.33 1.95
N ALA A 463 7.48 -29.73 1.31
CA ALA A 463 6.36 -30.51 0.78
C ALA A 463 6.71 -31.05 -0.61
N ASP A 464 6.93 -32.36 -0.70
CA ASP A 464 7.24 -33.06 -1.96
C ASP A 464 5.99 -33.27 -2.83
N GLN A 465 4.83 -33.47 -2.20
CA GLN A 465 3.54 -33.64 -2.87
C GLN A 465 2.48 -32.74 -2.25
N TYR A 466 1.66 -32.11 -3.09
CA TYR A 466 0.56 -31.26 -2.64
C TYR A 466 -0.77 -31.97 -2.86
N GLU A 467 -1.34 -32.47 -1.79
CA GLU A 467 -2.74 -32.89 -1.80
C GLU A 467 -3.66 -31.67 -1.86
N VAL A 468 -4.69 -31.76 -2.70
CA VAL A 468 -5.62 -30.65 -2.92
C VAL A 468 -6.32 -30.29 -1.61
N GLY A 469 -6.07 -29.06 -1.13
CA GLY A 469 -6.72 -28.53 0.06
C GLY A 469 -6.01 -28.87 1.37
N LYS A 470 -4.91 -29.63 1.37
CA LYS A 470 -4.09 -29.90 2.56
C LYS A 470 -2.91 -28.92 2.62
N MET A 471 -2.58 -28.48 3.82
CA MET A 471 -1.34 -27.77 4.13
C MET A 471 -0.56 -28.62 5.12
N PRO A 472 0.53 -29.31 4.70
CA PRO A 472 1.27 -30.24 5.56
C PRO A 472 1.96 -29.60 6.76
N TYR A 473 2.47 -28.37 6.62
CA TYR A 473 3.27 -27.74 7.67
C TYR A 473 2.72 -26.37 8.06
N LEU A 474 2.89 -25.97 9.31
CA LEU A 474 2.45 -24.67 9.81
C LEU A 474 3.50 -24.05 10.71
N ILE A 475 3.70 -22.73 10.61
CA ILE A 475 4.44 -21.93 11.58
C ILE A 475 3.45 -21.03 12.29
N ASN A 476 3.42 -21.09 13.62
CA ASN A 476 2.61 -20.18 14.43
C ASN A 476 3.47 -19.39 15.42
N TYR A 477 3.17 -18.10 15.53
CA TYR A 477 3.68 -17.24 16.60
C TYR A 477 2.76 -17.32 17.81
N THR A 478 3.27 -17.65 18.99
CA THR A 478 2.45 -17.69 20.22
C THR A 478 1.82 -16.33 20.49
N LYS A 479 2.55 -15.22 20.27
CA LYS A 479 1.99 -13.84 20.41
C LYS A 479 0.77 -13.58 19.55
N ALA A 480 0.69 -14.18 18.36
CA ALA A 480 -0.36 -13.90 17.40
C ALA A 480 -1.50 -14.93 17.44
N ARG A 481 -1.19 -16.19 17.82
CA ARG A 481 -2.09 -17.33 17.60
C ARG A 481 -2.57 -18.02 18.86
N LEU A 482 -1.89 -17.85 20.00
CA LEU A 482 -2.28 -18.51 21.23
C LEU A 482 -3.70 -18.07 21.66
N GLY A 483 -4.55 -19.05 21.98
CA GLY A 483 -5.98 -18.83 22.25
C GLY A 483 -6.85 -18.65 21.00
N SER A 484 -6.30 -18.82 19.79
CA SER A 484 -7.03 -18.76 18.53
C SER A 484 -6.73 -19.97 17.65
N SER A 485 -5.91 -19.85 16.59
CA SER A 485 -5.56 -20.98 15.74
C SER A 485 -4.55 -21.93 16.40
N LEU A 486 -3.85 -21.49 17.46
CA LEU A 486 -3.17 -22.35 18.42
C LEU A 486 -3.97 -22.30 19.74
N PRO A 487 -4.88 -23.26 20.01
CA PRO A 487 -5.83 -23.12 21.12
C PRO A 487 -5.17 -23.09 22.50
N SER A 488 -4.23 -24.00 22.75
CA SER A 488 -3.46 -24.09 24.00
C SER A 488 -2.08 -24.71 23.75
N LEU A 489 -1.17 -24.55 24.71
CA LEU A 489 0.14 -25.21 24.78
C LEU A 489 0.06 -26.40 25.74
N GLU A 490 -0.89 -27.29 25.49
CA GLU A 490 -1.09 -28.54 26.23
C GLU A 490 -0.88 -29.72 25.29
N ALA A 491 -0.50 -30.87 25.83
CA ALA A 491 -0.32 -32.08 25.02
C ALA A 491 -1.64 -32.52 24.36
N ASN A 492 -1.55 -33.05 23.14
CA ASN A 492 -2.68 -33.58 22.36
C ASN A 492 -3.81 -32.58 22.07
N THR A 493 -3.51 -31.28 22.00
CA THR A 493 -4.44 -30.25 21.56
C THR A 493 -4.56 -30.27 20.04
N ASN A 494 -5.78 -30.41 19.53
CA ASN A 494 -6.05 -30.37 18.10
C ASN A 494 -5.84 -28.96 17.53
N ILE A 495 -5.10 -28.89 16.42
CA ILE A 495 -4.83 -27.65 15.69
C ILE A 495 -5.48 -27.76 14.32
N ASN A 496 -6.33 -26.79 14.01
CA ASN A 496 -7.03 -26.73 12.74
C ASN A 496 -7.05 -25.29 12.23
N GLN A 497 -6.24 -25.01 11.21
CA GLN A 497 -6.10 -23.67 10.65
C GLN A 497 -6.46 -23.65 9.17
N LYS A 498 -7.55 -22.95 8.85
CA LYS A 498 -7.91 -22.67 7.46
C LYS A 498 -6.98 -21.61 6.90
N TYR A 499 -6.31 -21.93 5.79
CA TYR A 499 -5.40 -21.05 5.09
C TYR A 499 -5.88 -20.88 3.63
N ARG A 500 -6.89 -20.03 3.46
CA ARG A 500 -7.52 -19.77 2.15
C ARG A 500 -8.05 -21.06 1.51
N ILE A 501 -7.39 -21.54 0.46
CA ILE A 501 -7.78 -22.70 -0.35
C ILE A 501 -7.24 -24.02 0.19
N VAL A 502 -6.40 -23.96 1.23
CA VAL A 502 -5.86 -25.12 1.93
C VAL A 502 -6.15 -25.04 3.42
N GLN A 503 -5.91 -26.13 4.14
CA GLN A 503 -6.17 -26.24 5.56
C GLN A 503 -5.09 -27.11 6.20
N PHE A 504 -4.51 -26.63 7.30
CA PHE A 504 -3.62 -27.40 8.15
C PHE A 504 -4.45 -28.13 9.21
N LYS A 505 -4.11 -29.40 9.46
CA LYS A 505 -4.67 -30.21 10.55
C LYS A 505 -3.53 -30.97 11.21
N GLY A 506 -3.35 -30.78 12.51
CA GLY A 506 -2.32 -31.48 13.27
C GLY A 506 -2.63 -31.41 14.76
N THR A 507 -1.68 -31.81 15.59
CA THR A 507 -1.82 -31.74 17.05
C THR A 507 -0.55 -31.16 17.68
N THR A 508 -0.66 -30.67 18.92
CA THR A 508 0.52 -30.25 19.69
C THR A 508 1.48 -31.39 20.02
N ASN A 509 1.10 -32.66 19.80
CA ASN A 509 2.04 -33.80 19.89
C ASN A 509 3.04 -33.82 18.72
N GLN A 510 2.71 -33.16 17.61
CA GLN A 510 3.55 -33.02 16.42
C GLN A 510 4.17 -31.62 16.37
N MET A 511 4.35 -30.99 17.53
CA MET A 511 4.88 -29.64 17.62
C MET A 511 6.40 -29.67 17.76
N ILE A 512 7.09 -28.83 17.02
CA ILE A 512 8.50 -28.50 17.26
C ILE A 512 8.55 -27.07 17.79
N VAL A 513 9.11 -26.89 18.98
CA VAL A 513 9.31 -25.55 19.54
C VAL A 513 10.70 -25.07 19.13
N PHE A 514 10.81 -23.83 18.67
CA PHE A 514 12.08 -23.26 18.27
C PHE A 514 12.15 -21.77 18.59
N TYR A 515 13.36 -21.21 18.59
CA TYR A 515 13.58 -19.78 18.68
C TYR A 515 14.75 -19.34 17.80
N HIS A 516 14.78 -18.05 17.48
CA HIS A 516 15.86 -17.44 16.72
C HIS A 516 16.10 -16.02 17.21
N GLN A 517 17.27 -15.77 17.78
CA GLN A 517 17.67 -14.48 18.32
C GLN A 517 19.07 -14.11 17.77
N PRO A 518 19.16 -13.47 16.58
CA PRO A 518 20.41 -13.01 16.01
C PRO A 518 21.22 -12.14 16.99
N PRO A 519 22.56 -12.27 17.04
CA PRO A 519 23.41 -13.04 16.11
C PRO A 519 23.44 -14.56 16.38
N GLY A 520 22.66 -15.07 17.33
CA GLY A 520 22.51 -16.50 17.56
C GLY A 520 21.80 -17.22 16.41
N CYS A 521 22.01 -18.53 16.32
CA CYS A 521 21.39 -19.38 15.30
C CYS A 521 19.95 -19.77 15.65
N VAL A 522 19.22 -20.32 14.67
CA VAL A 522 17.98 -21.06 14.92
C VAL A 522 18.27 -22.19 15.90
N HIS A 523 17.49 -22.30 16.96
CA HIS A 523 17.63 -23.33 17.98
C HIS A 523 16.31 -24.08 18.11
N LEU A 524 16.35 -25.40 17.96
CA LEU A 524 15.22 -26.29 18.22
C LEU A 524 15.25 -26.63 19.70
N CYS A 525 14.14 -26.40 20.40
CA CYS A 525 14.09 -26.63 21.84
C CYS A 525 14.24 -28.11 22.14
N ASP A 526 15.19 -28.42 23.02
CA ASP A 526 15.35 -29.73 23.61
C ASP A 526 14.33 -29.90 24.75
N PRO A 527 13.44 -30.90 24.70
CA PRO A 527 12.35 -31.05 25.67
C PRO A 527 12.82 -31.34 27.10
N ASP A 528 14.07 -31.79 27.30
CA ASP A 528 14.63 -32.08 28.61
C ASP A 528 15.44 -30.89 29.17
N LEU A 529 16.10 -30.11 28.31
CA LEU A 529 16.99 -29.03 28.73
C LEU A 529 16.35 -27.63 28.68
N ASP A 530 15.65 -27.31 27.59
CA ASP A 530 15.11 -25.98 27.36
C ASP A 530 13.95 -25.55 28.29
N PRO A 531 13.20 -26.45 28.96
CA PRO A 531 12.30 -26.04 30.04
C PRO A 531 13.01 -25.33 31.20
N TYR A 532 14.34 -25.45 31.31
CA TYR A 532 15.15 -24.78 32.32
C TYR A 532 15.91 -23.56 31.78
N ASN A 533 15.94 -23.36 30.46
CA ASN A 533 16.68 -22.28 29.82
C ASN A 533 16.16 -20.90 30.26
N PRO A 534 16.99 -20.05 30.90
CA PRO A 534 16.55 -18.73 31.38
C PRO A 534 16.46 -17.68 30.26
N LEU A 535 16.96 -17.98 29.06
CA LEU A 535 16.95 -17.07 27.92
C LEU A 535 15.66 -17.16 27.09
N LEU A 536 14.84 -18.18 27.32
CA LEU A 536 13.56 -18.35 26.64
C LEU A 536 12.45 -17.48 27.25
N PRO A 537 11.57 -16.90 26.41
CA PRO A 537 10.30 -16.35 26.86
C PRO A 537 9.50 -17.38 27.67
N THR A 538 8.72 -16.91 28.65
CA THR A 538 8.00 -17.77 29.60
C THR A 538 7.07 -18.78 28.92
N GLU A 539 6.38 -18.35 27.86
CA GLU A 539 5.47 -19.17 27.07
C GLU A 539 6.23 -20.27 26.32
N LEU A 540 7.34 -19.93 25.66
CA LEU A 540 8.18 -20.91 24.95
C LEU A 540 8.88 -21.87 25.89
N LYS A 541 9.34 -21.38 27.04
CA LYS A 541 9.96 -22.21 28.07
C LYS A 541 8.99 -23.28 28.58
N SER A 542 7.73 -22.88 28.80
CA SER A 542 6.68 -23.81 29.23
C SER A 542 6.31 -24.80 28.11
N ALA A 543 6.34 -24.36 26.86
CA ALA A 543 6.08 -25.21 25.70
C ALA A 543 7.25 -26.13 25.32
N ALA A 544 8.48 -25.86 25.77
CA ALA A 544 9.67 -26.60 25.36
C ALA A 544 9.55 -28.12 25.62
N VAL A 545 8.91 -28.52 26.73
CA VAL A 545 8.63 -29.92 27.09
C VAL A 545 7.80 -30.65 26.01
N LEU A 546 7.00 -29.91 25.23
CA LEU A 546 6.16 -30.44 24.16
C LEU A 546 6.87 -30.50 22.81
N SER A 547 8.13 -30.06 22.72
CA SER A 547 8.92 -30.10 21.47
C SER A 547 9.24 -31.55 21.10
N ASN A 548 8.65 -32.04 20.01
CA ASN A 548 8.82 -33.40 19.53
C ASN A 548 9.86 -33.47 18.40
N LEU A 549 11.11 -33.75 18.78
CA LEU A 549 12.22 -33.90 17.83
C LEU A 549 12.17 -35.21 17.01
N ASN A 550 11.18 -36.09 17.21
CA ASN A 550 10.97 -37.24 16.31
C ASN A 550 10.25 -36.85 15.00
N GLN A 551 9.90 -35.57 14.83
CA GLN A 551 9.31 -35.06 13.58
C GLN A 551 10.36 -34.63 12.54
N ILE A 552 11.66 -34.70 12.86
CA ILE A 552 12.75 -34.23 11.99
C ILE A 552 13.69 -35.34 11.53
#